data_AF-A0A914G7E7-F1
#
_entry.id   AF-A0A914G7E7-F1
#
_cell.length_a   1.000
_cell.length_b   1.000
_cell.length_c   1.000
_cell.angle_alpha   90.00
_cell.angle_beta   90.00
_cell.angle_gamma   90.00
#
_symmetry.space_group_name_H-M   'P 1'
#
loop_
_entity.id
_entity.type
_entity.pdbx_description
1 polymer ?
#
loop_
_entity_poly.entity_id
_entity_poly.type
_entity_poly.pdbx_seq_one_letter_code
_entity_poly.pdbx_strand_id
1 'polypeptide(L)'
;MPGLKSAETLTDKMAYATLQLKGVQIQRPTVPENVEGLKQLIGLGHLKAAYNLTNILLNNYGQGVGKAGQPTRNNFETFEIWSCRFHLMMALKLHSQLLEELAAFETLDAPDTYFQYYPTLLQQGYTGSIIPFNLRMIHAEAPRFSPDPIESVKRCCTLEEITKQVIDQMTIENRPENQIKLWKQRLEAVKMTKARCWYTMK
;
A
#
# COMPACT_ATOMS: atom_id res chain seq x y z
N MET A 1 7.29 10.05 -10.04
CA MET A 1 7.71 9.79 -8.64
C MET A 1 6.64 10.25 -7.67
N PRO A 2 6.14 9.36 -6.79
CA PRO A 2 5.09 9.68 -5.83
C PRO A 2 5.60 10.60 -4.73
N GLY A 3 4.69 11.39 -4.16
CA GLY A 3 4.96 12.27 -3.02
C GLY A 3 3.68 12.54 -2.25
N LEU A 4 3.80 12.77 -0.94
CA LEU A 4 2.66 13.05 -0.08
C LEU A 4 1.85 14.24 -0.59
N LYS A 5 0.52 14.12 -0.59
CA LYS A 5 -0.37 15.22 -0.97
C LYS A 5 -0.65 16.17 0.18
N SER A 6 -0.67 15.65 1.41
CA SER A 6 -0.94 16.43 2.62
C SER A 6 0.04 16.07 3.73
N ALA A 7 0.46 17.08 4.50
CA ALA A 7 1.23 16.93 5.74
C ALA A 7 0.31 16.83 6.96
N GLU A 8 -1.01 16.88 6.77
CA GLU A 8 -1.97 16.86 7.87
C GLU A 8 -1.84 15.58 8.68
N THR A 9 -1.52 15.77 9.96
CA THR A 9 -1.52 14.69 10.94
C THR A 9 -2.93 14.48 11.46
N LEU A 10 -3.42 13.25 11.41
CA LEU A 10 -4.71 12.89 11.96
C LEU A 10 -4.66 13.02 13.49
N THR A 11 -5.56 13.84 14.03
CA THR A 11 -5.68 14.08 15.47
C THR A 11 -6.53 13.01 16.16
N ASP A 12 -6.24 12.82 17.45
CA ASP A 12 -7.00 11.93 18.31
C ASP A 12 -8.18 12.64 18.95
N LYS A 13 -9.30 12.69 18.22
CA LYS A 13 -10.53 13.27 18.75
C LYS A 13 -10.97 12.62 20.08
N MET A 14 -10.67 11.34 20.29
CA MET A 14 -11.05 10.62 21.51
C MET A 14 -10.15 10.95 22.69
N ALA A 15 -8.84 11.00 22.49
CA ALA A 15 -7.93 11.45 23.54
C ALA A 15 -8.22 12.91 23.94
N TYR A 16 -8.49 13.78 22.96
CA TYR A 16 -8.87 15.16 23.22
C TYR A 16 -10.20 15.27 23.98
N ALA A 17 -11.23 14.55 23.54
CA ALA A 17 -12.53 14.52 24.23
C ALA A 17 -12.42 13.94 25.64
N THR A 18 -11.59 12.92 25.85
CA THR A 18 -11.37 12.33 27.19
C THR A 18 -10.69 13.31 28.12
N LEU A 19 -9.70 14.05 27.62
CA LEU A 19 -9.06 15.12 28.38
C LEU A 19 -10.07 16.21 28.74
N GLN A 20 -10.90 16.65 27.79
CA GLN A 20 -11.91 17.68 28.05
C GLN A 20 -13.00 17.23 29.03
N LEU A 21 -13.49 16.00 28.90
CA LEU A 21 -14.63 15.51 29.69
C LEU A 21 -14.23 14.95 31.05
N LYS A 22 -13.04 14.35 31.17
CA LYS A 22 -12.61 13.63 32.38
C LYS A 22 -11.33 14.17 33.00
N GLY A 23 -10.65 15.13 32.36
CA GLY A 23 -9.33 15.59 32.79
C GLY A 23 -8.22 14.55 32.66
N VAL A 24 -8.50 13.39 32.03
CA VAL A 24 -7.56 12.29 31.90
C VAL A 24 -6.83 12.39 30.57
N GLN A 25 -5.52 12.53 30.63
CA GLN A 25 -4.66 12.49 29.45
C GLN A 25 -4.37 11.05 29.05
N ILE A 26 -4.87 10.63 27.88
CA ILE A 26 -4.53 9.34 27.30
C ILE A 26 -3.13 9.45 26.67
N GLN A 27 -2.16 8.73 27.22
CA GLN A 27 -0.83 8.60 26.64
C GLN A 27 -0.85 7.53 25.55
N ARG A 28 -0.22 7.83 24.41
CA ARG A 28 0.01 6.85 23.34
C ARG A 28 1.27 6.03 23.63
N PRO A 29 1.35 4.78 23.13
CA PRO A 29 2.59 4.03 23.19
C PRO A 29 3.69 4.78 22.46
N THR A 30 4.82 4.96 23.15
CA THR A 30 6.05 5.46 22.53
C THR A 30 6.63 4.33 21.68
N VAL A 31 6.73 4.57 20.38
CA VAL A 31 7.30 3.61 19.43
C VAL A 31 8.48 4.26 18.70
N PRO A 32 9.46 3.47 18.22
CA PRO A 32 10.53 4.00 17.39
C PRO A 32 10.00 4.54 16.06
N GLU A 33 10.65 5.58 15.50
CA GLU A 33 10.29 6.17 14.21
C GLU A 33 10.83 5.36 13.03
N ASN A 34 10.48 4.07 12.96
CA ASN A 34 10.89 3.15 11.91
C ASN A 34 9.76 2.16 11.56
N VAL A 35 10.04 1.24 10.62
CA VAL A 35 9.06 0.21 10.18
C VAL A 35 8.60 -0.69 11.33
N GLU A 36 9.45 -0.92 12.34
CA GLU A 36 9.06 -1.73 13.50
C GLU A 36 8.05 -0.99 14.39
N GLY A 37 8.26 0.31 14.63
CA GLY A 37 7.27 1.14 15.32
C GLY A 37 5.95 1.24 14.55
N LEU A 38 6.01 1.26 13.21
CA LEU A 38 4.81 1.20 12.37
C LEU A 38 4.01 -0.09 12.60
N LYS A 39 4.68 -1.25 12.61
CA LYS A 39 4.04 -2.54 12.91
C LYS A 39 3.45 -2.57 14.31
N GLN A 40 4.15 -2.05 15.31
CA GLN A 40 3.66 -1.97 16.69
C GLN A 40 2.37 -1.13 16.78
N LEU A 41 2.34 0.04 16.15
CA LEU A 41 1.13 0.88 16.14
C LEU A 41 -0.04 0.20 15.44
N ILE A 42 0.21 -0.51 14.34
CA ILE A 42 -0.83 -1.29 13.63
C ILE A 42 -1.34 -2.44 14.52
N GLY A 43 -0.44 -3.21 15.13
CA GLY A 43 -0.78 -4.33 16.00
C GLY A 43 -1.57 -3.92 17.24
N LEU A 44 -1.32 -2.71 17.77
CA LEU A 44 -2.07 -2.12 18.88
C LEU A 44 -3.35 -1.39 18.44
N GLY A 45 -3.67 -1.36 17.14
CA GLY A 45 -4.87 -0.69 16.62
C GLY A 45 -4.80 0.84 16.59
N HIS A 46 -3.63 1.44 16.80
CA HIS A 46 -3.41 2.89 16.72
C HIS A 46 -3.26 3.38 15.27
N LEU A 47 -4.27 3.10 14.43
CA LEU A 47 -4.19 3.30 12.97
C LEU A 47 -3.92 4.75 12.54
N LYS A 48 -4.45 5.75 13.28
CA LYS A 48 -4.16 7.17 13.00
C LYS A 48 -2.70 7.53 13.29
N ALA A 49 -2.13 6.97 14.37
CA ALA A 49 -0.74 7.18 14.70
C ALA A 49 0.17 6.49 13.67
N ALA A 50 -0.18 5.25 13.30
CA ALA A 50 0.51 4.50 12.23
C ALA A 50 0.50 5.30 10.92
N TYR A 51 -0.65 5.85 10.54
CA TYR A 51 -0.79 6.69 9.36
C TYR A 51 0.13 7.92 9.42
N ASN A 52 0.14 8.64 10.55
CA ASN A 52 1.02 9.79 10.73
C ASN A 52 2.51 9.38 10.67
N LEU A 53 2.87 8.21 11.21
CA LEU A 53 4.24 7.71 11.14
C LEU A 53 4.67 7.43 9.69
N THR A 54 3.76 6.98 8.81
CA THR A 54 4.08 6.84 7.38
C THR A 54 4.49 8.17 6.74
N ASN A 55 3.95 9.32 7.20
CA ASN A 55 4.36 10.64 6.70
C ASN A 55 5.84 10.90 6.99
N ILE A 56 6.26 10.62 8.23
CA ILE A 56 7.65 10.83 8.69
C ILE A 56 8.60 9.95 7.89
N LEU A 57 8.27 8.66 7.75
CA LEU A 57 9.10 7.71 7.02
C LEU A 57 9.24 8.11 5.54
N LEU A 58 8.13 8.41 4.85
CA LEU A 58 8.17 8.83 3.44
C LEU A 58 8.91 10.15 3.26
N ASN A 59 8.79 11.09 4.19
CA ASN A 59 9.54 12.34 4.16
C ASN A 59 11.06 12.11 4.27
N ASN A 60 11.49 11.16 5.12
CA ASN A 60 12.90 10.78 5.25
C ASN A 60 13.47 10.18 3.94
N TYR A 61 12.63 9.53 3.13
CA TYR A 61 12.97 9.05 1.78
C TYR A 61 12.85 10.12 0.68
N GLY A 62 12.56 11.38 1.05
CA GLY A 62 12.39 12.49 0.11
C GLY A 62 11.06 12.46 -0.64
N GLN A 63 10.08 11.67 -0.20
CA GLN A 63 8.75 11.53 -0.79
C GLN A 63 7.68 12.31 0.01
N GLY A 64 8.11 13.36 0.73
CA GLY A 64 7.24 14.25 1.49
C GLY A 64 6.38 15.18 0.62
N VAL A 65 5.71 16.12 1.27
CA VAL A 65 4.84 17.10 0.58
C VAL A 65 5.64 17.99 -0.35
N GLY A 66 5.11 18.24 -1.54
CA GLY A 66 5.77 19.06 -2.57
C GLY A 66 6.94 18.36 -3.28
N LYS A 67 7.17 17.06 -3.01
CA LYS A 67 8.22 16.26 -3.66
C LYS A 67 7.71 15.40 -4.82
N ALA A 68 6.41 15.45 -5.12
CA ALA A 68 5.84 14.79 -6.28
C ALA A 68 6.55 15.27 -7.56
N GLY A 69 6.99 14.33 -8.40
CA GLY A 69 7.73 14.62 -9.63
C GLY A 69 9.22 14.96 -9.44
N GLN A 70 9.73 15.10 -8.21
CA GLN A 70 11.17 15.25 -7.96
C GLN A 70 11.86 13.88 -7.95
N PRO A 71 13.19 13.81 -8.18
CA PRO A 71 13.95 12.59 -7.98
C PRO A 71 13.83 12.13 -6.52
N THR A 72 13.30 10.95 -6.29
CA THR A 72 13.20 10.33 -4.95
C THR A 72 13.82 8.94 -4.96
N ARG A 73 14.16 8.44 -3.76
CA ARG A 73 14.76 7.11 -3.61
C ARG A 73 13.66 6.05 -3.59
N ASN A 74 13.33 5.49 -4.74
CA ASN A 74 12.49 4.30 -4.80
C ASN A 74 13.30 3.07 -4.39
N ASN A 75 12.79 2.32 -3.42
CA ASN A 75 13.28 1.00 -3.04
C ASN A 75 12.12 0.15 -2.50
N PHE A 76 12.37 -1.12 -2.22
CA PHE A 76 11.38 -2.03 -1.65
C PHE A 76 10.67 -1.46 -0.42
N GLU A 77 11.43 -0.88 0.51
CA GLU A 77 10.89 -0.35 1.76
C GLU A 77 9.92 0.81 1.52
N THR A 78 10.24 1.73 0.60
CA THR A 78 9.34 2.84 0.25
C THR A 78 8.00 2.35 -0.30
N PHE A 79 7.99 1.34 -1.17
CA PHE A 79 6.74 0.78 -1.69
C PHE A 79 5.95 0.00 -0.64
N GLU A 80 6.60 -0.68 0.30
CA GLU A 80 5.92 -1.27 1.46
C GLU A 80 5.31 -0.20 2.36
N ILE A 81 6.00 0.93 2.60
CA ILE A 81 5.44 2.05 3.38
C ILE A 81 4.23 2.65 2.67
N TRP A 82 4.29 2.87 1.36
CA TRP A 82 3.14 3.31 0.55
C TRP A 82 1.97 2.33 0.62
N SER A 83 2.26 1.03 0.49
CA SER A 83 1.26 -0.02 0.65
C SER A 83 0.58 0.05 2.01
N CYS A 84 1.35 0.13 3.11
CA CYS A 84 0.80 0.30 4.45
C CYS A 84 -0.05 1.55 4.58
N ARG A 85 0.43 2.69 4.05
CA ARG A 85 -0.28 3.96 4.05
C ARG A 85 -1.66 3.85 3.39
N PHE A 86 -1.74 3.23 2.23
CA PHE A 86 -3.01 3.05 1.52
C PHE A 86 -3.99 2.12 2.24
N HIS A 87 -3.49 1.03 2.82
CA HIS A 87 -4.32 0.15 3.64
C HIS A 87 -4.82 0.87 4.92
N LEU A 88 -4.00 1.74 5.52
CA LEU A 88 -4.39 2.57 6.66
C LEU A 88 -5.47 3.58 6.27
N MET A 89 -5.32 4.27 5.13
CA MET A 89 -6.37 5.15 4.60
C MET A 89 -7.67 4.39 4.36
N MET A 90 -7.57 3.17 3.84
CA MET A 90 -8.72 2.30 3.62
C MET A 90 -9.44 1.96 4.93
N ALA A 91 -8.71 1.55 5.96
CA ALA A 91 -9.25 1.25 7.28
C ALA A 91 -9.84 2.50 7.97
N LEU A 92 -9.23 3.67 7.75
CA LEU A 92 -9.67 4.95 8.30
C LEU A 92 -10.77 5.64 7.47
N LYS A 93 -11.22 5.01 6.36
CA LYS A 93 -12.23 5.53 5.43
C LYS A 93 -11.85 6.86 4.76
N LEU A 94 -10.56 7.09 4.57
CA LEU A 94 -10.02 8.27 3.88
C LEU A 94 -9.98 8.05 2.36
N HIS A 95 -11.14 7.76 1.76
CA HIS A 95 -11.23 7.29 0.37
C HIS A 95 -10.82 8.34 -0.67
N SER A 96 -11.21 9.61 -0.51
CA SER A 96 -10.80 10.69 -1.44
C SER A 96 -9.28 10.83 -1.46
N GLN A 97 -8.67 10.93 -0.27
CA GLN A 97 -7.23 11.07 -0.17
C GLN A 97 -6.47 9.85 -0.71
N LEU A 98 -7.02 8.64 -0.50
CA LEU A 98 -6.46 7.42 -1.08
C LEU A 98 -6.43 7.48 -2.62
N LEU A 99 -7.54 7.87 -3.25
CA LEU A 99 -7.62 7.97 -4.71
C LEU A 99 -6.66 9.04 -5.25
N GLU A 100 -6.58 10.19 -4.59
CA GLU A 100 -5.69 11.30 -4.96
C GLU A 100 -4.20 10.93 -4.88
N GLU A 101 -3.80 10.18 -3.85
CA GLU A 101 -2.41 9.73 -3.70
C GLU A 101 -2.08 8.55 -4.63
N LEU A 102 -3.02 7.63 -4.86
CA LEU A 102 -2.85 6.54 -5.83
C LEU A 102 -2.74 7.03 -7.27
N ALA A 103 -3.34 8.17 -7.62
CA ALA A 103 -3.28 8.72 -8.97
C ALA A 103 -1.84 8.94 -9.46
N ALA A 104 -0.89 9.21 -8.55
CA ALA A 104 0.53 9.38 -8.88
C ALA A 104 1.26 8.09 -9.28
N PHE A 105 0.63 6.92 -9.07
CA PHE A 105 1.18 5.61 -9.40
C PHE A 105 0.66 5.05 -10.73
N GLU A 106 -0.33 5.71 -11.34
CA GLU A 106 -0.91 5.37 -12.65
C GLU A 106 -1.30 3.88 -12.80
N THR A 107 -0.46 3.08 -13.45
CA THR A 107 -0.67 1.64 -13.70
C THR A 107 0.22 0.74 -12.85
N LEU A 108 1.12 1.30 -12.03
CA LEU A 108 2.20 0.60 -11.32
C LEU A 108 3.21 -0.13 -12.23
N ASP A 109 3.18 0.12 -13.54
CA ASP A 109 4.03 -0.53 -14.54
C ASP A 109 4.93 0.47 -15.28
N ALA A 110 5.20 1.62 -14.67
CA ALA A 110 6.20 2.56 -15.17
C ALA A 110 7.60 1.91 -15.19
N PRO A 111 8.49 2.28 -16.13
CA PRO A 111 9.81 1.63 -16.25
C PRO A 111 10.59 1.59 -14.94
N ASP A 112 10.59 2.68 -14.17
CA ASP A 112 11.26 2.83 -12.88
C ASP A 112 10.73 1.91 -11.76
N THR A 113 9.70 1.09 -12.03
CA THR A 113 9.19 0.07 -11.11
C THR A 113 9.75 -1.34 -11.37
N TYR A 114 10.72 -1.48 -12.28
CA TYR A 114 11.36 -2.76 -12.62
C TYR A 114 12.82 -2.82 -12.18
N PHE A 115 13.27 -4.00 -11.71
CA PHE A 115 14.65 -4.19 -11.20
C PHE A 115 15.74 -3.90 -12.22
N GLN A 116 15.44 -3.97 -13.52
CA GLN A 116 16.39 -3.67 -14.59
C GLN A 116 16.93 -2.23 -14.53
N TYR A 117 16.22 -1.31 -13.85
CA TYR A 117 16.66 0.08 -13.64
C TYR A 117 17.40 0.29 -12.30
N TYR A 118 17.65 -0.77 -11.54
CA TYR A 118 18.36 -0.75 -10.26
C TYR A 118 19.57 -1.71 -10.32
N PRO A 119 20.73 -1.26 -10.84
CA PRO A 119 21.90 -2.12 -11.07
C PRO A 119 22.33 -2.93 -9.84
N THR A 120 22.28 -2.33 -8.66
CA THR A 120 22.63 -3.01 -7.39
C THR A 120 21.72 -4.19 -7.08
N LEU A 121 20.42 -4.09 -7.36
CA LEU A 121 19.45 -5.17 -7.11
C LEU A 121 19.52 -6.23 -8.21
N LEU A 122 19.76 -5.81 -9.45
CA LEU A 122 19.94 -6.73 -10.57
C LEU A 122 21.15 -7.65 -10.34
N GLN A 123 22.26 -7.13 -9.81
CA GLN A 123 23.45 -7.90 -9.44
C GLN A 123 23.17 -8.94 -8.33
N GLN A 124 22.15 -8.72 -7.51
CA GLN A 124 21.70 -9.66 -6.47
C GLN A 124 20.74 -10.74 -7.02
N GLY A 125 20.42 -10.70 -8.32
CA GLY A 125 19.56 -11.69 -8.98
C GLY A 125 18.06 -11.39 -8.91
N TYR A 126 17.65 -10.19 -8.51
CA TYR A 126 16.24 -9.79 -8.52
C TYR A 126 15.74 -9.53 -9.95
N THR A 127 14.59 -10.10 -10.29
CA THR A 127 13.94 -9.97 -11.61
C THR A 127 12.47 -9.56 -11.48
N GLY A 128 11.93 -8.87 -12.49
CA GLY A 128 10.55 -8.39 -12.50
C GLY A 128 10.35 -7.01 -11.85
N SER A 129 9.19 -6.83 -11.22
CA SER A 129 8.77 -5.55 -10.63
C SER A 129 9.13 -5.47 -9.13
N ILE A 130 9.56 -4.28 -8.69
CA ILE A 130 9.80 -3.96 -7.28
C ILE A 130 8.51 -3.69 -6.51
N ILE A 131 7.38 -3.50 -7.21
CA ILE A 131 6.09 -3.21 -6.60
C ILE A 131 5.58 -4.47 -5.87
N PRO A 132 5.34 -4.37 -4.55
CA PRO A 132 4.86 -5.52 -3.80
C PRO A 132 3.40 -5.83 -4.14
N PHE A 133 3.03 -7.11 -4.01
CA PHE A 133 1.72 -7.59 -4.45
C PHE A 133 0.55 -6.92 -3.71
N ASN A 134 0.73 -6.65 -2.41
CA ASN A 134 -0.24 -5.91 -1.57
C ASN A 134 -0.52 -4.50 -2.11
N LEU A 135 0.48 -3.81 -2.67
CA LEU A 135 0.31 -2.50 -3.30
C LEU A 135 -0.52 -2.62 -4.58
N ARG A 136 -0.27 -3.64 -5.40
CA ARG A 136 -1.10 -3.93 -6.60
C ARG A 136 -2.55 -4.25 -6.21
N MET A 137 -2.75 -4.98 -5.12
CA MET A 137 -4.08 -5.31 -4.59
C MET A 137 -4.88 -4.06 -4.20
N ILE A 138 -4.32 -3.19 -3.36
CA ILE A 138 -5.03 -1.98 -2.92
C ILE A 138 -5.25 -0.99 -4.08
N HIS A 139 -4.31 -0.90 -5.02
CA HIS A 139 -4.45 -0.11 -6.24
C HIS A 139 -5.57 -0.62 -7.18
N ALA A 140 -5.79 -1.93 -7.22
CA ALA A 140 -6.91 -2.53 -7.93
C ALA A 140 -8.25 -2.34 -7.19
N GLU A 141 -8.25 -2.37 -5.86
CA GLU A 141 -9.47 -2.25 -5.02
C GLU A 141 -9.96 -0.80 -4.86
N ALA A 142 -9.05 0.17 -4.78
CA ALA A 142 -9.38 1.55 -4.43
C ALA A 142 -10.39 2.24 -5.36
N PRO A 143 -10.37 2.06 -6.70
CA PRO A 143 -11.31 2.75 -7.59
C PRO A 143 -12.80 2.46 -7.32
N ARG A 144 -13.14 1.44 -6.53
CA ARG A 144 -14.53 1.19 -6.13
C ARG A 144 -15.17 2.33 -5.35
N PHE A 145 -14.36 3.20 -4.74
CA PHE A 145 -14.82 4.40 -4.03
C PHE A 145 -14.82 5.65 -4.92
N SER A 146 -14.46 5.49 -6.20
CA SER A 146 -14.47 6.57 -7.17
C SER A 146 -15.82 6.64 -7.90
N PRO A 147 -16.07 7.69 -8.70
CA PRO A 147 -17.25 7.76 -9.57
C PRO A 147 -17.32 6.66 -10.64
N ASP A 148 -16.22 5.98 -10.94
CA ASP A 148 -16.18 4.81 -11.83
C ASP A 148 -15.71 3.55 -11.08
N PRO A 149 -16.60 2.88 -10.33
CA PRO A 149 -16.26 1.65 -9.62
C PRO A 149 -15.86 0.49 -10.55
N ILE A 150 -16.34 0.49 -11.80
CA ILE A 150 -16.09 -0.59 -12.78
C ILE A 150 -14.59 -0.74 -13.04
N GLU A 151 -13.84 0.36 -12.98
CA GLU A 151 -12.38 0.36 -13.09
C GLU A 151 -11.71 -0.57 -12.06
N SER A 152 -12.26 -0.68 -10.85
CA SER A 152 -11.75 -1.61 -9.84
C SER A 152 -11.89 -3.08 -10.27
N VAL A 153 -13.02 -3.43 -10.88
CA VAL A 153 -13.26 -4.79 -11.40
C VAL A 153 -12.32 -5.08 -12.56
N LYS A 154 -12.15 -4.14 -13.50
CA LYS A 154 -11.20 -4.29 -14.63
C LYS A 154 -9.79 -4.58 -14.13
N ARG A 155 -9.28 -3.77 -13.20
CA ARG A 155 -7.96 -3.98 -12.58
C ARG A 155 -7.85 -5.31 -11.85
N CYS A 156 -8.90 -5.73 -11.14
CA CYS A 156 -8.92 -7.03 -10.49
C CYS A 156 -8.89 -8.20 -11.49
N CYS A 157 -9.60 -8.10 -12.63
CA CYS A 157 -9.55 -9.10 -13.69
C CYS A 157 -8.14 -9.22 -14.29
N THR A 158 -7.51 -8.09 -14.62
CA THR A 158 -6.12 -8.07 -15.11
C THR A 158 -5.16 -8.69 -14.09
N LEU A 159 -5.29 -8.34 -12.81
CA LEU A 159 -4.45 -8.90 -11.76
C LEU A 159 -4.68 -10.41 -11.58
N GLU A 160 -5.91 -10.90 -11.76
CA GLU A 160 -6.24 -12.33 -11.72
C GLU A 160 -5.59 -13.08 -12.88
N GLU A 161 -5.65 -12.55 -14.10
CA GLU A 161 -5.04 -13.13 -15.29
C GLU A 161 -3.52 -13.22 -15.17
N ILE A 162 -2.87 -12.12 -14.76
CA ILE A 162 -1.42 -12.09 -14.52
C ILE A 162 -1.04 -13.11 -13.44
N THR A 163 -1.82 -13.19 -12.36
CA THR A 163 -1.55 -14.14 -11.28
C THR A 163 -1.65 -15.60 -11.74
N LYS A 164 -2.62 -15.93 -12.61
CA LYS A 164 -2.74 -17.26 -13.23
C LYS A 164 -1.54 -17.56 -14.12
N GLN A 165 -1.15 -16.64 -14.98
CA GLN A 165 0.01 -16.79 -15.86
C GLN A 165 1.30 -17.04 -15.06
N VAL A 166 1.50 -16.34 -13.94
CA VAL A 166 2.65 -16.57 -13.06
C VAL A 166 2.62 -17.97 -12.44
N ILE A 167 1.45 -18.45 -11.98
CA ILE A 167 1.31 -19.80 -11.43
C ILE A 167 1.62 -20.86 -12.50
N ASP A 168 1.10 -20.68 -13.72
CA ASP A 168 1.32 -21.61 -14.83
C ASP A 168 2.80 -21.66 -15.20
N GLN A 169 3.44 -20.49 -15.36
CA GLN A 169 4.87 -20.37 -15.65
C GLN A 169 5.73 -21.02 -14.55
N MET A 170 5.42 -20.76 -13.28
CA MET A 170 6.14 -21.37 -12.15
C MET A 170 5.97 -22.89 -12.08
N THR A 171 4.82 -23.40 -12.50
CA THR A 171 4.54 -24.84 -12.58
C THR A 171 5.35 -25.48 -13.70
N ILE A 172 5.44 -24.82 -14.87
CA ILE A 172 6.27 -25.26 -16.00
C ILE A 172 7.76 -25.26 -15.61
N GLU A 173 8.21 -24.24 -14.89
CA GLU A 173 9.59 -24.11 -14.41
C GLU A 173 9.95 -25.03 -13.23
N ASN A 174 9.02 -25.86 -12.74
CA ASN A 174 9.19 -26.71 -11.56
C ASN A 174 9.74 -25.95 -10.33
N ARG A 175 9.20 -24.74 -10.09
CA ARG A 175 9.57 -23.94 -8.91
C ARG A 175 9.12 -24.62 -7.61
N PRO A 176 9.75 -24.31 -6.47
CA PRO A 176 9.40 -24.88 -5.17
C PRO A 176 7.90 -24.76 -4.85
N GLU A 177 7.30 -25.84 -4.36
CA GLU A 177 5.84 -25.92 -4.11
C GLU A 177 5.34 -24.85 -3.13
N ASN A 178 6.16 -24.48 -2.15
CA ASN A 178 5.84 -23.40 -1.20
C ASN A 178 5.63 -22.04 -1.90
N GLN A 179 6.39 -21.74 -2.96
CA GLN A 179 6.21 -20.51 -3.74
C GLN A 179 4.94 -20.56 -4.58
N ILE A 180 4.66 -21.70 -5.22
CA ILE A 180 3.42 -21.91 -5.99
C ILE A 180 2.21 -21.79 -5.07
N LYS A 181 2.27 -22.38 -3.86
CA LYS A 181 1.23 -22.27 -2.84
C LYS A 181 0.98 -20.81 -2.44
N LEU A 182 2.03 -20.01 -2.24
CA LEU A 182 1.91 -18.59 -1.94
C LEU A 182 1.20 -17.82 -3.07
N TRP A 183 1.54 -18.11 -4.33
CA TRP A 183 0.86 -17.48 -5.47
C TRP A 183 -0.60 -17.93 -5.62
N LYS A 184 -0.93 -19.19 -5.32
CA LYS A 184 -2.32 -19.64 -5.23
C LYS A 184 -3.10 -18.90 -4.14
N GLN A 185 -2.50 -18.62 -2.99
CA GLN A 185 -3.14 -17.80 -1.94
C GLN A 185 -3.38 -16.36 -2.42
N ARG A 186 -2.42 -15.79 -3.15
CA ARG A 186 -2.58 -14.47 -3.79
C ARG A 186 -3.74 -14.45 -4.79
N LEU A 187 -3.86 -15.50 -5.61
CA LEU A 187 -4.97 -15.65 -6.55
C LEU A 187 -6.34 -15.64 -5.84
N GLU A 188 -6.46 -16.39 -4.75
CA GLU A 188 -7.69 -16.39 -3.94
C GLU A 188 -7.97 -15.01 -3.33
N ALA A 189 -6.95 -14.29 -2.85
CA ALA A 189 -7.12 -12.93 -2.36
C ALA A 189 -7.63 -11.97 -3.45
N VAL A 190 -7.14 -12.09 -4.69
CA VAL A 190 -7.63 -11.31 -5.85
C VAL A 190 -9.09 -11.61 -6.13
N LYS A 191 -9.47 -12.90 -6.18
CA LYS A 191 -10.87 -13.31 -6.41
C LYS A 191 -11.81 -12.75 -5.34
N MET A 192 -11.41 -12.81 -4.06
CA MET A 192 -12.17 -12.25 -2.95
C MET A 192 -12.32 -10.73 -3.05
N THR A 193 -11.26 -10.04 -3.46
CA THR A 193 -11.26 -8.58 -3.66
C THR A 193 -12.16 -8.19 -4.83
N LYS A 194 -12.07 -8.92 -5.94
CA LYS A 194 -12.97 -8.76 -7.10
C LYS A 194 -14.43 -8.94 -6.70
N ALA A 195 -14.76 -9.99 -5.96
CA ALA A 195 -16.11 -10.24 -5.46
C ALA A 195 -16.60 -9.11 -4.54
N ARG A 196 -15.73 -8.58 -3.67
CA ARG A 196 -16.02 -7.42 -2.83
C ARG A 196 -16.32 -6.17 -3.66
N CYS A 197 -15.57 -5.93 -4.73
CA CYS A 197 -15.80 -4.80 -5.64
C CYS A 197 -17.13 -4.94 -6.37
N TRP A 198 -17.47 -6.14 -6.86
CA TRP A 198 -18.80 -6.42 -7.41
C TRP A 198 -19.92 -6.17 -6.42
N TYR A 199 -19.76 -6.61 -5.16
CA TYR A 199 -20.76 -6.42 -4.13
C TYR A 199 -21.04 -4.94 -3.84
N THR A 200 -20.01 -4.09 -3.85
CA THR A 200 -20.17 -2.65 -3.62
C THR A 200 -20.87 -1.90 -4.76
N MET A 201 -21.06 -2.53 -5.93
CA MET A 201 -21.77 -1.95 -7.07
C MET A 201 -23.26 -2.28 -7.12
N LYS A 202 -23.74 -3.11 -6.19
CA LYS A 202 -25.17 -3.42 -6.04
C LYS A 202 -25.89 -2.30 -5.31
#